data_AF-A0A7W7LI45-F1
#
_entry.id   AF-A0A7W7LI45-F1
#
_cell.length_a   1.000
_cell.length_b   1.000
_cell.length_c   1.000
_cell.angle_alpha   90.00
_cell.angle_beta   90.00
_cell.angle_gamma   90.00
#
_symmetry.space_group_name_H-M   'P 1'
#
loop_
_entity.id
_entity.type
_entity.pdbx_description
1 polymer ?
#
loop_
_entity_poly.entity_id
_entity_poly.type
_entity_poly.pdbx_seq_one_letter_code
_entity_poly.pdbx_strand_id
1 'polypeptide(L)'
;MSESPGSKKHDPALEAAQAALAAEHAAVYGYGIVGARVGEARQTEAREAHDAHRARRDAMWRSVRSLGGTPEAASAAYALPFPVPDEGAAVRLAAELESRLAAVYADLVRAATGARRREAAAALREAAVRAVRWRGGSVAFPGLVERAPRTGAGNSPDGAPKRL
;
A
#
# COMPACT_ATOMS: atom_id res chain seq x y z
N MET A 1 -25.29 31.15 -35.41
CA MET A 1 -25.10 31.03 -33.96
C MET A 1 -25.42 29.60 -33.56
N SER A 2 -24.43 28.72 -33.58
CA SER A 2 -24.51 27.38 -32.97
C SER A 2 -23.12 27.07 -32.44
N GLU A 3 -22.91 27.29 -31.15
CA GLU A 3 -21.75 26.75 -30.44
C GLU A 3 -21.97 25.24 -30.26
N SER A 4 -21.02 24.45 -30.77
CA SER A 4 -20.92 23.02 -30.51
C SER A 4 -20.67 22.77 -29.01
N PRO A 5 -21.25 21.72 -28.41
CA PRO A 5 -21.03 21.40 -27.01
C PRO A 5 -19.57 21.03 -26.78
N GLY A 6 -18.88 21.80 -25.95
CA GLY A 6 -17.47 21.62 -25.66
C GLY A 6 -17.16 20.22 -25.15
N SER A 7 -16.18 19.57 -25.77
CA SER A 7 -15.52 18.39 -25.19
C SER A 7 -15.08 18.74 -23.77
N LYS A 8 -15.57 18.02 -22.75
CA LYS A 8 -15.03 18.14 -21.39
C LYS A 8 -13.52 17.98 -21.49
N LYS A 9 -12.75 19.04 -21.19
CA LYS A 9 -11.29 18.90 -21.09
C LYS A 9 -11.03 17.88 -20.00
N HIS A 10 -10.43 16.76 -20.38
CA HIS A 10 -9.90 15.77 -19.45
C HIS A 10 -8.81 16.46 -18.62
N ASP A 11 -9.08 16.68 -17.33
CA ASP A 11 -8.06 17.16 -16.40
C ASP A 11 -7.26 15.94 -15.91
N PRO A 12 -6.00 15.76 -16.36
CA PRO A 12 -5.22 14.58 -16.03
C PRO A 12 -4.97 14.45 -14.51
N ALA A 13 -4.95 15.57 -13.77
CA ALA A 13 -4.79 15.52 -12.32
C ALA A 13 -6.06 15.01 -11.63
N LEU A 14 -7.23 15.38 -12.15
CA LEU A 14 -8.52 14.87 -11.66
C LEU A 14 -8.66 13.36 -11.94
N GLU A 15 -8.32 12.92 -13.14
CA GLU A 15 -8.37 11.49 -13.51
C GLU A 15 -7.43 10.65 -12.64
N ALA A 16 -6.18 11.10 -12.46
CA ALA A 16 -5.23 10.42 -11.60
C ALA A 16 -5.67 10.43 -10.12
N ALA A 17 -6.33 11.50 -9.65
CA ALA A 17 -6.87 11.56 -8.30
C ALA A 17 -8.06 10.60 -8.09
N GLN A 18 -8.91 10.43 -9.10
CA GLN A 18 -9.99 9.44 -9.08
C GLN A 18 -9.44 8.01 -9.11
N ALA A 19 -8.44 7.75 -9.95
CA ALA A 19 -7.76 6.45 -9.98
C ALA A 19 -7.13 6.12 -8.61
N ALA A 20 -6.49 7.11 -7.97
CA ALA A 20 -5.96 6.97 -6.61
C ALA A 20 -7.07 6.70 -5.59
N LEU A 21 -8.19 7.42 -5.64
CA LEU A 21 -9.34 7.18 -4.76
C LEU A 21 -9.92 5.76 -4.93
N ALA A 22 -10.09 5.30 -6.17
CA ALA A 22 -10.57 3.96 -6.47
C ALA A 22 -9.62 2.87 -5.94
N ALA A 23 -8.31 3.07 -6.11
CA ALA A 23 -7.30 2.17 -5.58
C ALA A 23 -7.29 2.14 -4.04
N GLU A 24 -7.47 3.30 -3.38
CA GLU A 24 -7.59 3.37 -1.92
C GLU A 24 -8.86 2.66 -1.40
N HIS A 25 -9.99 2.74 -2.11
CA HIS A 25 -11.17 1.94 -1.76
C HIS A 25 -10.89 0.44 -1.81
N ALA A 26 -10.24 -0.02 -2.89
CA ALA A 26 -9.87 -1.41 -3.04
C ALA A 26 -8.87 -1.86 -1.96
N ALA A 27 -7.93 -0.99 -1.57
CA ALA A 27 -6.96 -1.26 -0.52
C ALA A 27 -7.62 -1.38 0.86
N VAL A 28 -8.55 -0.49 1.21
CA VAL A 28 -9.32 -0.60 2.47
C VAL A 28 -10.07 -1.93 2.53
N TYR A 29 -10.76 -2.32 1.44
CA TYR A 29 -11.43 -3.62 1.37
C TYR A 29 -10.44 -4.79 1.50
N GLY A 30 -9.35 -4.74 0.74
CA GLY A 30 -8.32 -5.78 0.73
C GLY A 30 -7.64 -5.95 2.08
N TYR A 31 -7.36 -4.86 2.80
CA TYR A 31 -6.76 -4.91 4.14
C TYR A 31 -7.69 -5.50 5.20
N GLY A 32 -9.02 -5.44 5.02
CA GLY A 32 -9.95 -6.20 5.82
C GLY A 32 -9.74 -7.72 5.70
N ILE A 33 -9.47 -8.19 4.47
CA ILE A 33 -9.17 -9.61 4.20
C ILE A 33 -7.79 -9.98 4.69
N VAL A 34 -6.78 -9.11 4.50
CA VAL A 34 -5.44 -9.31 5.04
C VAL A 34 -5.50 -9.47 6.56
N GLY A 35 -6.12 -8.52 7.27
CA GLY A 35 -6.26 -8.58 8.73
C GLY A 35 -6.98 -9.84 9.22
N ALA A 36 -7.94 -10.36 8.47
CA ALA A 36 -8.64 -11.60 8.81
C ALA A 36 -7.81 -12.89 8.63
N ARG A 37 -6.67 -12.83 7.92
CA ARG A 37 -5.89 -14.01 7.50
C ARG A 37 -4.44 -13.99 7.95
N VAL A 38 -3.88 -12.84 8.32
CA VAL A 38 -2.51 -12.76 8.85
C VAL A 38 -2.41 -13.34 10.25
N GLY A 39 -1.24 -13.89 10.58
CA GLY A 39 -0.93 -14.38 11.93
C GLY A 39 -0.81 -13.26 12.94
N GLU A 40 -0.92 -13.60 14.23
CA GLU A 40 -0.96 -12.64 15.34
C GLU A 40 0.21 -11.64 15.34
N ALA A 41 1.41 -12.12 14.96
CA ALA A 41 2.62 -11.29 14.89
C ALA A 41 2.50 -10.10 13.92
N ARG A 42 1.61 -10.16 12.91
CA ARG A 42 1.41 -9.10 11.92
C ARG A 42 0.06 -8.40 12.03
N GLN A 43 -0.75 -8.72 13.04
CA GLN A 43 -2.08 -8.14 13.21
C GLN A 43 -2.04 -6.63 13.43
N THR A 44 -1.12 -6.14 14.25
CA THR A 44 -0.93 -4.69 14.46
C THR A 44 -0.54 -3.99 13.16
N GLU A 45 0.40 -4.56 12.39
CA GLU A 45 0.84 -4.03 11.10
C GLU A 45 -0.31 -3.96 10.08
N ALA A 46 -1.17 -4.97 10.03
CA ALA A 46 -2.34 -4.99 9.17
C ALA A 46 -3.37 -3.91 9.56
N ARG A 47 -3.61 -3.72 10.87
CA ARG A 47 -4.54 -2.69 11.38
C ARG A 47 -4.03 -1.28 11.09
N GLU A 48 -2.76 -1.01 11.38
CA GLU A 48 -2.13 0.28 11.09
C GLU A 48 -2.17 0.62 9.59
N ALA A 49 -1.92 -0.36 8.73
CA ALA A 49 -2.02 -0.19 7.28
C ALA A 49 -3.47 0.11 6.85
N HIS A 50 -4.44 -0.63 7.37
CA HIS A 50 -5.86 -0.41 7.10
C HIS A 50 -6.30 1.01 7.48
N ASP A 51 -5.91 1.48 8.67
CA ASP A 51 -6.26 2.83 9.14
C ASP A 51 -5.56 3.92 8.31
N ALA A 52 -4.31 3.69 7.91
CA ALA A 52 -3.60 4.59 7.00
C ALA A 52 -4.31 4.71 5.64
N HIS A 53 -4.83 3.62 5.07
CA HIS A 53 -5.60 3.66 3.83
C HIS A 53 -6.95 4.36 3.99
N ARG A 54 -7.63 4.20 5.14
CA ARG A 54 -8.86 4.97 5.41
C ARG A 54 -8.59 6.47 5.44
N ALA A 55 -7.54 6.89 6.14
CA ALA A 55 -7.13 8.29 6.18
C ALA A 55 -6.75 8.81 4.78
N ARG A 56 -6.06 7.97 3.98
CA ARG A 56 -5.62 8.31 2.63
C ARG A 56 -6.80 8.42 1.64
N ARG A 57 -7.76 7.50 1.71
CA ARG A 57 -9.04 7.59 0.98
C ARG A 57 -9.74 8.90 1.27
N ASP A 58 -9.87 9.28 2.53
CA ASP A 58 -10.56 10.51 2.93
C ASP A 58 -9.80 11.77 2.45
N ALA A 59 -8.46 11.71 2.38
CA ALA A 59 -7.65 12.75 1.73
C ALA A 59 -7.85 12.80 0.20
N MET A 60 -7.91 11.67 -0.49
CA MET A 60 -8.18 11.63 -1.93
C MET A 60 -9.58 12.13 -2.26
N TRP A 61 -10.56 11.83 -1.42
CA TRP A 61 -11.92 12.33 -1.55
C TRP A 61 -11.96 13.88 -1.53
N ARG A 62 -11.20 14.51 -0.62
CA ARG A 62 -11.00 15.97 -0.60
C ARG A 62 -10.21 16.47 -1.81
N SER A 63 -9.18 15.73 -2.24
CA SER A 63 -8.37 16.09 -3.41
C SER A 63 -9.23 16.16 -4.68
N VAL A 64 -10.07 15.15 -4.93
CA VAL A 64 -11.00 15.13 -6.08
C VAL A 64 -11.95 16.32 -6.04
N ARG A 65 -12.55 16.64 -4.88
CA ARG A 65 -13.40 17.83 -4.73
C ARG A 65 -12.65 19.12 -5.01
N SER A 66 -11.42 19.25 -4.53
CA SER A 66 -10.59 20.44 -4.77
C SER A 66 -10.18 20.63 -6.24
N LEU A 67 -10.28 19.56 -7.04
CA LEU A 67 -10.09 19.57 -8.50
C LEU A 67 -11.40 19.81 -9.26
N GLY A 68 -12.50 20.10 -8.56
CA GLY A 68 -13.82 20.31 -9.16
C GLY A 68 -14.55 19.02 -9.54
N GLY A 69 -14.02 17.86 -9.16
CA GLY A 69 -14.63 16.56 -9.41
C GLY A 69 -15.62 16.14 -8.33
N THR A 70 -16.50 15.19 -8.68
CA THR A 70 -17.31 14.46 -7.70
C THR A 70 -16.62 13.14 -7.36
N PRO A 71 -16.20 12.91 -6.10
CA PRO A 71 -15.54 11.67 -5.72
C PRO A 71 -16.41 10.44 -5.97
N GLU A 72 -15.83 9.42 -6.59
CA GLU A 72 -16.51 8.13 -6.78
C GLU A 72 -16.76 7.44 -5.44
N ALA A 73 -17.91 6.79 -5.29
CA ALA A 73 -18.23 6.01 -4.09
C ALA A 73 -17.51 4.65 -4.12
N ALA A 74 -17.27 4.06 -2.95
CA ALA A 74 -16.75 2.70 -2.88
C ALA A 74 -17.76 1.69 -3.45
N SER A 75 -17.26 0.68 -4.16
CA SER A 75 -18.05 -0.49 -4.54
C SER A 75 -18.40 -1.33 -3.30
N ALA A 76 -19.50 -2.07 -3.35
CA ALA A 76 -19.88 -3.03 -2.31
C ALA A 76 -18.86 -4.17 -2.17
N ALA A 77 -18.16 -4.52 -3.25
CA ALA A 77 -17.13 -5.54 -3.26
C ALA A 77 -16.07 -5.28 -4.35
N TYR A 78 -14.88 -5.85 -4.16
CA TYR A 78 -13.76 -5.77 -5.09
C TYR A 78 -13.26 -7.18 -5.42
N ALA A 79 -12.93 -7.41 -6.70
CA ALA A 79 -12.29 -8.65 -7.13
C ALA A 79 -10.86 -8.71 -6.61
N LEU A 80 -10.51 -9.81 -5.94
CA LEU A 80 -9.14 -10.05 -5.51
C LEU A 80 -8.28 -10.50 -6.70
N PRO A 81 -6.99 -10.12 -6.72
CA PRO A 81 -6.08 -10.54 -7.79
C PRO A 81 -5.83 -12.05 -7.82
N PHE A 82 -6.03 -12.73 -6.69
CA PHE A 82 -5.92 -14.18 -6.52
C PHE A 82 -6.65 -14.64 -5.25
N PRO A 83 -6.95 -15.94 -5.10
CA PRO A 83 -7.51 -16.49 -3.86
C PRO A 83 -6.55 -16.33 -2.67
N VAL A 84 -7.10 -16.06 -1.48
CA VAL A 84 -6.32 -15.79 -0.25
C VAL A 84 -6.67 -16.79 0.86
N PRO A 85 -6.40 -18.10 0.71
CA PRO A 85 -6.85 -19.11 1.67
C PRO A 85 -6.08 -19.11 3.00
N ASP A 86 -4.86 -18.58 3.02
CA ASP A 86 -3.92 -18.70 4.14
C ASP A 86 -3.14 -17.39 4.41
N GLU A 87 -2.35 -17.39 5.49
CA GLU A 87 -1.52 -16.27 5.90
C GLU A 87 -0.49 -15.87 4.83
N GLY A 88 0.14 -16.84 4.17
CA GLY A 88 1.12 -16.57 3.11
C GLY A 88 0.49 -15.84 1.93
N ALA A 89 -0.73 -16.22 1.55
CA ALA A 89 -1.50 -15.53 0.53
C ALA A 89 -1.93 -14.14 0.98
N ALA A 90 -2.25 -13.94 2.27
CA ALA A 90 -2.59 -12.63 2.82
C ALA A 90 -1.41 -11.65 2.75
N VAL A 91 -0.22 -12.12 3.09
CA VAL A 91 1.03 -11.35 2.96
C VAL A 91 1.31 -10.97 1.50
N ARG A 92 1.11 -11.91 0.55
CA ARG A 92 1.22 -11.61 -0.88
C ARG A 92 0.18 -10.59 -1.33
N LEU A 93 -1.06 -10.70 -0.86
CA LEU A 93 -2.12 -9.75 -1.20
C LEU A 93 -1.75 -8.34 -0.73
N ALA A 94 -1.31 -8.20 0.53
CA ALA A 94 -0.88 -6.91 1.07
C ALA A 94 0.25 -6.29 0.22
N ALA A 95 1.28 -7.07 -0.10
CA ALA A 95 2.37 -6.59 -0.95
C ALA A 95 1.90 -6.16 -2.36
N GLU A 96 0.94 -6.87 -2.95
CA GLU A 96 0.35 -6.55 -4.26
C GLU A 96 -0.47 -5.27 -4.21
N LEU A 97 -1.32 -5.09 -3.19
CA LEU A 97 -2.13 -3.87 -2.99
C LEU A 97 -1.23 -2.64 -2.89
N GLU A 98 -0.18 -2.72 -2.07
CA GLU A 98 0.76 -1.62 -1.87
C GLU A 98 1.56 -1.29 -3.14
N SER A 99 1.97 -2.30 -3.91
CA SER A 99 2.65 -2.07 -5.19
C SER A 99 1.73 -1.42 -6.23
N ARG A 100 0.44 -1.79 -6.27
CA ARG A 100 -0.55 -1.14 -7.15
C ARG A 100 -0.81 0.31 -6.74
N LEU A 101 -0.95 0.56 -5.44
CA LEU A 101 -1.09 1.93 -4.94
C LEU A 101 0.12 2.79 -5.26
N ALA A 102 1.34 2.26 -5.10
CA ALA A 102 2.55 2.95 -5.50
C ALA A 102 2.48 3.34 -7.00
N ALA A 103 2.11 2.42 -7.89
CA ALA A 103 1.98 2.73 -9.31
C ALA A 103 0.96 3.86 -9.58
N VAL A 104 -0.23 3.79 -8.96
CA VAL A 104 -1.28 4.82 -9.14
C VAL A 104 -0.85 6.18 -8.57
N TYR A 105 -0.13 6.19 -7.44
CA TYR A 105 0.41 7.44 -6.92
C TYR A 105 1.54 8.01 -7.78
N ALA A 106 2.33 7.18 -8.46
CA ALA A 106 3.31 7.66 -9.44
C ALA A 106 2.62 8.37 -10.61
N ASP A 107 1.47 7.86 -11.08
CA ASP A 107 0.66 8.55 -12.08
C ASP A 107 0.14 9.91 -11.58
N LEU A 108 -0.32 9.98 -10.33
CA LEU A 108 -0.74 11.25 -9.73
C LEU A 108 0.44 12.23 -9.56
N VAL A 109 1.63 11.76 -9.20
CA VAL A 109 2.85 12.59 -9.16
C VAL A 109 3.14 13.19 -10.54
N ARG A 110 3.01 12.38 -11.59
CA ARG A 110 3.22 12.82 -12.98
C ARG A 110 2.20 13.88 -13.39
N ALA A 111 0.92 13.69 -13.05
CA ALA A 111 -0.18 14.56 -13.46
C ALA A 111 -0.32 15.85 -12.62
N ALA A 112 0.04 15.82 -11.33
CA ALA A 112 -0.13 16.94 -10.42
C ALA A 112 1.08 17.89 -10.39
N THR A 113 0.93 19.05 -9.76
CA THR A 113 2.02 20.02 -9.47
C THR A 113 1.96 20.52 -8.03
N GLY A 114 2.95 21.30 -7.59
CA GLY A 114 2.94 21.99 -6.29
C GLY A 114 2.76 21.06 -5.09
N ALA A 115 1.88 21.46 -4.16
CA ALA A 115 1.61 20.71 -2.93
C ALA A 115 1.05 19.31 -3.22
N ARG A 116 0.13 19.19 -4.18
CA ARG A 116 -0.49 17.90 -4.54
C ARG A 116 0.53 16.90 -5.08
N ARG A 117 1.50 17.34 -5.89
CA ARG A 117 2.60 16.48 -6.35
C ARG A 117 3.43 15.96 -5.17
N ARG A 118 3.73 16.81 -4.17
CA ARG A 118 4.49 16.41 -2.98
C ARG A 118 3.71 15.42 -2.11
N GLU A 119 2.41 15.64 -1.92
CA GLU A 119 1.53 14.73 -1.20
C GLU A 119 1.42 13.37 -1.89
N ALA A 120 1.26 13.36 -3.21
CA ALA A 120 1.25 12.13 -3.99
C ALA A 120 2.59 11.39 -3.91
N ALA A 121 3.72 12.12 -3.94
CA ALA A 121 5.04 11.52 -3.80
C ALA A 121 5.27 10.92 -2.40
N ALA A 122 4.71 11.54 -1.36
CA ALA A 122 4.73 10.97 -0.01
C ALA A 122 3.91 9.68 0.08
N ALA A 123 2.69 9.67 -0.49
CA ALA A 123 1.85 8.48 -0.53
C ALA A 123 2.49 7.34 -1.35
N LEU A 124 3.08 7.66 -2.51
CA LEU A 124 3.89 6.75 -3.32
C LEU A 124 4.99 6.08 -2.49
N ARG A 125 5.80 6.89 -1.79
CA ARG A 125 6.91 6.39 -0.97
C ARG A 125 6.39 5.47 0.14
N GLU A 126 5.36 5.89 0.85
CA GLU A 126 4.77 5.11 1.95
C GLU A 126 4.26 3.75 1.46
N ALA A 127 3.52 3.73 0.35
CA ALA A 127 3.02 2.50 -0.26
C ALA A 127 4.18 1.59 -0.72
N ALA A 128 5.19 2.15 -1.39
CA ALA A 128 6.35 1.39 -1.82
C ALA A 128 7.14 0.77 -0.65
N VAL A 129 7.35 1.54 0.43
CA VAL A 129 8.00 1.04 1.65
C VAL A 129 7.17 -0.07 2.30
N ARG A 130 5.85 0.09 2.36
CA ARG A 130 4.96 -0.93 2.94
C ARG A 130 4.95 -2.20 2.08
N ALA A 131 4.98 -2.09 0.76
CA ALA A 131 5.10 -3.24 -0.14
C ALA A 131 6.35 -4.08 0.15
N VAL A 132 7.51 -3.43 0.32
CA VAL A 132 8.77 -4.09 0.67
C VAL A 132 8.68 -4.75 2.06
N ARG A 133 8.10 -4.05 3.03
CA ARG A 133 7.90 -4.58 4.39
C ARG A 133 7.00 -5.81 4.41
N TRP A 134 5.92 -5.84 3.61
CA TRP A 134 5.07 -7.03 3.47
C TRP A 134 5.84 -8.22 2.91
N ARG A 135 6.73 -8.02 1.94
CA ARG A 135 7.58 -9.07 1.36
C ARG A 135 8.67 -9.60 2.32
N GLY A 136 8.80 -9.05 3.53
CA GLY A 136 9.82 -9.45 4.49
C GLY A 136 11.13 -8.64 4.39
N GLY A 137 11.11 -7.48 3.72
CA GLY A 137 12.27 -6.64 3.49
C GLY A 137 13.01 -6.97 2.18
N SER A 138 13.93 -6.10 1.77
CA SER A 138 14.89 -6.39 0.70
C SER A 138 16.15 -7.00 1.30
N VAL A 139 16.73 -8.01 0.66
CA VAL A 139 18.08 -8.45 1.00
C VAL A 139 19.05 -7.30 0.71
N ALA A 140 19.94 -6.98 1.66
CA ALA A 140 20.91 -5.89 1.52
C ALA A 140 21.81 -6.05 0.28
N PHE A 141 21.95 -7.29 -0.21
CA PHE A 141 22.67 -7.61 -1.44
C PHE A 141 21.98 -8.77 -2.19
N PRO A 142 21.12 -8.49 -3.17
CA PRO A 142 20.59 -9.50 -4.08
C PRO A 142 21.75 -10.19 -4.81
N GLY A 143 21.89 -11.51 -4.65
CA GLY A 143 22.97 -12.31 -5.25
C GLY A 143 24.16 -12.63 -4.33
N LEU A 144 24.19 -12.15 -3.08
CA LEU A 144 25.23 -12.46 -2.09
C LEU A 144 24.64 -13.14 -0.83
N VAL A 145 23.75 -14.11 -1.03
CA VAL A 145 23.09 -14.86 0.06
C VAL A 145 24.07 -15.54 1.02
N GLU A 146 25.29 -15.82 0.58
CA GLU A 146 26.34 -16.44 1.38
C GLU A 146 26.86 -15.56 2.53
N ARG A 147 26.61 -14.24 2.50
CA ARG A 147 27.04 -13.29 3.55
C ARG A 147 25.90 -12.74 4.40
N ALA A 148 24.68 -13.26 4.27
CA ALA A 148 23.61 -12.87 5.18
C ALA A 148 23.97 -13.34 6.60
N PRO A 149 23.81 -12.49 7.64
CA PRO A 149 24.11 -12.88 9.00
C PRO A 149 23.22 -14.06 9.39
N ARG A 150 23.83 -15.21 9.70
CA ARG A 150 23.12 -16.34 10.30
C ARG A 150 22.63 -15.92 11.67
N THR A 151 21.39 -15.43 11.77
CA THR A 151 20.72 -15.28 13.06
C THR A 151 20.32 -16.68 13.54
N GLY A 152 21.23 -17.33 14.29
CA GLY A 152 21.00 -18.65 14.85
C GLY A 152 22.29 -19.40 15.14
N ALA A 153 22.96 -19.03 16.23
CA ALA A 153 23.76 -19.97 17.02
C ALA A 153 23.50 -19.60 18.47
N GLY A 154 22.73 -20.45 19.16
CA GLY A 154 22.42 -20.29 20.56
C GLY A 154 23.70 -20.30 21.40
N ASN A 155 23.79 -19.33 22.32
CA ASN A 155 24.66 -19.50 23.47
C ASN A 155 24.06 -20.60 24.35
N SER A 156 24.61 -21.80 24.25
CA SER A 156 24.57 -22.76 25.36
C SER A 156 25.68 -22.38 26.33
N PRO A 157 25.39 -22.02 27.59
CA PRO A 157 26.40 -22.04 28.63
C PRO A 157 26.59 -23.50 29.06
N ASP A 158 27.76 -24.03 28.74
CA ASP A 158 28.27 -25.32 29.19
C ASP A 158 28.37 -25.34 30.73
N GLY A 159 28.05 -26.49 31.31
CA GLY A 159 27.95 -26.67 32.76
C GLY A 159 29.31 -26.77 33.45
N ALA A 160 29.37 -26.16 34.65
CA ALA A 160 29.97 -26.59 35.93
C ALA A 160 31.11 -27.65 35.95
N PRO A 161 32.01 -27.69 36.97
CA PRO A 161 31.76 -27.29 38.37
C PRO A 161 32.94 -26.70 39.16
N LYS A 162 32.68 -26.18 40.37
CA LYS A 162 33.58 -26.39 41.52
C LYS A 162 32.93 -26.20 42.89
N ARG A 163 33.28 -27.13 43.76
CA ARG A 163 32.93 -27.28 45.18
C ARG A 163 33.65 -26.23 46.03
N LEU A 164 32.91 -25.48 46.83
CA LEU A 164 32.86 -25.48 48.31
C LEU A 164 31.75 -24.51 48.72
#